data_AF-A0A2X3HC36-F1
#
_entry.id   AF-A0A2X3HC36-F1
#
_cell.length_a   1.000
_cell.length_b   1.000
_cell.length_c   1.000
_cell.angle_alpha   90.00
_cell.angle_beta   90.00
_cell.angle_gamma   90.00
#
_symmetry.space_group_name_H-M   'P 1'
#
loop_
_entity.id
_entity.type
_entity.pdbx_description
1 polymer ?
#
loop_
_entity_poly.entity_id
_entity_poly.type
_entity_poly.pdbx_seq_one_letter_code
_entity_poly.pdbx_strand_id
1 'polypeptide(L)'
;MWGISTNWDKILSGSNVNYGNITYVLMYNLGLEFGNALGLATDSAAQMANWFARVTGLSMFLAYTGAFFTLIYSPLKAIVQGTAAYWPKRMSKINKFGMPEFAMWMQCLLVVIIVLIVSFGGKSASAFYNTLTLMANVSMTLPYVFLAFAFPFFKNREGLERPFVVYKTKAITYIVTFIVVAIVGFSNIFTIIEPAMSGNYSDTIWMVVGPVFFAIIAMAIYENYHIRQRKLKK
;
A
#
# COMPACT_ATOMS: atom_id res chain seq x y z
N MET A 1 1.68 -22.00 0.00
CA MET A 1 2.65 -22.80 0.78
C MET A 1 2.26 -22.91 2.25
N TRP A 2 1.82 -21.83 2.92
CA TRP A 2 1.58 -21.84 4.38
C TRP A 2 0.41 -22.71 4.84
N GLY A 3 -0.57 -22.99 3.96
CA GLY A 3 -1.72 -23.83 4.28
C GLY A 3 -1.44 -25.33 4.37
N ILE A 4 -0.26 -25.80 3.94
CA ILE A 4 0.11 -27.23 3.97
C ILE A 4 0.63 -27.64 5.36
N SER A 5 1.21 -26.70 6.11
CA SER A 5 1.84 -26.93 7.41
C SER A 5 1.07 -26.35 8.60
N THR A 6 -0.14 -25.84 8.38
CA THR A 6 -0.84 -25.03 9.39
C THR A 6 -2.30 -25.43 9.51
N ASN A 7 -2.70 -25.91 10.69
CA ASN A 7 -4.11 -25.91 11.08
C ASN A 7 -4.48 -24.49 11.56
N TRP A 8 -5.16 -23.75 10.69
CA TRP A 8 -5.49 -22.33 10.87
C TRP A 8 -6.28 -22.07 12.16
N ASP A 9 -7.23 -22.94 12.48
CA ASP A 9 -8.07 -22.79 13.68
C ASP A 9 -7.25 -23.02 14.96
N LYS A 10 -6.36 -24.01 14.97
CA LYS A 10 -5.53 -24.32 16.14
C LYS A 10 -4.38 -23.33 16.36
N ILE A 11 -3.81 -22.79 15.27
CA ILE A 11 -2.60 -21.96 15.33
C ILE A 11 -2.91 -20.48 15.46
N LEU A 12 -3.99 -19.99 14.84
CA LEU A 12 -4.30 -18.55 14.80
C LEU A 12 -5.33 -18.11 15.84
N SER A 13 -6.01 -19.04 16.53
CA SER A 13 -6.97 -18.72 17.61
C SER A 13 -6.32 -18.35 18.94
N GLY A 14 -5.00 -18.54 19.08
CA GLY A 14 -4.27 -18.21 20.29
C GLY A 14 -4.16 -16.71 20.53
N SER A 15 -4.38 -16.26 21.78
CA SER A 15 -4.27 -14.85 22.19
C SER A 15 -2.88 -14.22 21.97
N ASN A 16 -1.87 -15.03 21.67
CA ASN A 16 -0.50 -14.60 21.42
C ASN A 16 -0.22 -14.31 19.93
N VAL A 17 -1.20 -14.46 19.05
CA VAL A 17 -1.07 -14.21 17.61
C VAL A 17 -1.73 -12.88 17.23
N ASN A 18 -1.01 -12.05 16.50
CA ASN A 18 -1.49 -10.79 15.95
C ASN A 18 -0.91 -10.54 14.55
N TYR A 19 -1.40 -9.51 13.86
CA TYR A 19 -0.93 -9.16 12.51
C TYR A 19 0.58 -8.90 12.41
N GLY A 20 1.24 -8.51 13.51
CA GLY A 20 2.66 -8.23 13.54
C GLY A 20 3.55 -9.47 13.71
N ASN A 21 3.05 -10.53 14.33
CA ASN A 21 3.85 -11.75 14.60
C ASN A 21 3.36 -13.01 13.89
N ILE A 22 2.22 -12.94 13.18
CA ILE A 22 1.62 -14.08 12.48
C ILE A 22 2.62 -14.82 11.57
N THR A 23 3.45 -14.09 10.84
CA THR A 23 4.47 -14.69 9.95
C THR A 23 5.50 -15.51 10.72
N TYR A 24 5.91 -15.07 11.91
CA TYR A 24 6.85 -15.83 12.76
C TYR A 24 6.21 -17.10 13.30
N VAL A 25 4.95 -17.01 13.73
CA VAL A 25 4.18 -18.15 14.24
C VAL A 25 4.00 -19.21 13.14
N LEU A 26 3.73 -18.79 11.91
CA LEU A 26 3.57 -19.71 10.79
C LEU A 26 4.88 -20.36 10.38
N MET A 27 5.99 -19.62 10.41
CA MET A 27 7.32 -20.19 10.12
C MET A 27 7.84 -21.09 11.24
N TYR A 28 7.50 -20.80 12.48
CA TYR A 28 7.74 -21.70 13.59
C TYR A 28 7.01 -23.04 13.37
N ASN A 29 5.70 -23.01 13.08
CA ASN A 29 4.94 -24.23 12.84
C ASN A 29 5.43 -25.01 11.62
N LEU A 30 5.80 -24.32 10.53
CA LEU A 30 6.41 -24.97 9.38
C LEU A 30 7.70 -25.71 9.76
N GLY A 31 8.59 -25.08 10.54
CA GLY A 31 9.83 -25.72 10.98
C GLY A 31 9.58 -26.89 11.95
N LEU A 32 8.52 -26.82 12.76
CA LEU A 32 8.14 -27.90 13.68
C LEU A 32 7.61 -29.13 12.92
N GLU A 33 6.68 -28.93 11.97
CA GLU A 33 6.16 -30.01 11.13
C GLU A 33 7.25 -30.60 10.23
N PHE A 34 8.15 -29.77 9.71
CA PHE A 34 9.31 -30.24 8.95
C PHE A 34 10.24 -31.11 9.81
N GLY A 35 10.43 -30.76 11.09
CA GLY A 35 11.24 -31.55 12.03
C GLY A 35 10.63 -32.88 12.39
N ASN A 36 9.33 -32.88 12.62
CA ASN A 36 8.58 -34.11 12.87
C ASN A 36 8.60 -35.03 11.63
N ALA A 37 8.46 -34.47 10.42
CA ALA A 37 8.52 -35.22 9.17
C ALA A 37 9.91 -35.86 8.92
N LEU A 38 10.98 -35.22 9.41
CA LEU A 38 12.34 -35.77 9.36
C LEU A 38 12.63 -36.79 10.47
N GLY A 39 11.67 -37.08 11.36
CA GLY A 39 11.85 -38.01 12.48
C GLY A 39 12.76 -37.47 13.58
N LEU A 40 12.93 -36.15 13.67
CA LEU A 40 13.73 -35.53 14.73
C LEU A 40 13.04 -35.71 16.09
N ALA A 41 13.85 -35.81 17.15
CA ALA A 41 13.34 -35.71 18.52
C ALA A 41 12.64 -34.35 18.72
N THR A 42 11.66 -34.32 19.63
CA THR A 42 10.83 -33.13 19.91
C THR A 42 11.64 -31.86 20.15
N ASP A 43 12.74 -31.98 20.89
CA ASP A 43 13.61 -30.84 21.20
C ASP A 43 14.37 -30.33 19.96
N SER A 44 14.82 -31.24 19.10
CA SER A 44 15.49 -30.92 17.84
C SER A 44 14.52 -30.31 16.83
N ALA A 45 13.28 -30.81 16.77
CA ALA A 45 12.23 -30.21 15.95
C ALA A 45 11.87 -28.80 16.44
N ALA A 46 11.79 -28.57 17.75
CA ALA A 46 11.57 -27.25 18.33
C ALA A 46 12.74 -26.29 18.06
N GLN A 47 14.00 -26.77 18.09
CA GLN A 47 15.15 -25.95 17.70
C GLN A 47 15.09 -25.57 16.22
N MET A 48 14.68 -26.49 15.35
CA MET A 48 14.50 -26.20 13.93
C MET A 48 13.39 -25.18 13.68
N ALA A 49 12.25 -25.30 14.39
CA ALA A 49 11.17 -24.32 14.38
C ALA A 49 11.66 -22.91 14.77
N ASN A 50 12.47 -22.81 15.83
CA ASN A 50 13.09 -21.55 16.25
C ASN A 50 14.03 -20.98 15.18
N TRP A 51 14.83 -21.82 14.51
CA TRP A 51 15.69 -21.39 13.42
C TRP A 51 14.91 -20.83 12.23
N PHE A 52 13.84 -21.51 11.82
CA PHE A 52 12.94 -21.03 10.78
C PHE A 52 12.37 -19.66 11.13
N ALA A 53 11.82 -19.51 12.34
CA ALA A 53 11.29 -18.22 12.79
C ALA A 53 12.35 -17.10 12.82
N ARG A 54 13.58 -17.38 13.30
CA ARG A 54 14.68 -16.41 13.37
C ARG A 54 15.18 -15.97 12.00
N VAL A 55 15.39 -16.93 11.08
CA VAL A 55 15.83 -16.63 9.71
C VAL A 55 14.78 -15.80 8.99
N THR A 56 13.49 -16.10 9.18
CA THR A 56 12.42 -15.26 8.66
C THR A 56 12.40 -13.88 9.33
N GLY A 57 12.66 -13.80 10.63
CA GLY A 57 12.90 -12.53 11.36
C GLY A 57 13.90 -11.64 10.64
N LEU A 58 15.08 -12.18 10.39
CA LEU A 58 16.17 -11.46 9.74
C LEU A 58 15.82 -11.12 8.28
N SER A 59 15.22 -12.05 7.53
CA SER A 59 14.88 -11.80 6.13
C SER A 59 13.81 -10.72 5.98
N MET A 60 12.78 -10.71 6.84
CA MET A 60 11.78 -9.65 6.88
C MET A 60 12.41 -8.31 7.26
N PHE A 61 13.30 -8.28 8.25
CA PHE A 61 14.01 -7.05 8.62
C PHE A 61 14.81 -6.46 7.44
N LEU A 62 15.59 -7.29 6.75
CA LEU A 62 16.38 -6.86 5.59
C LEU A 62 15.47 -6.42 4.42
N ALA A 63 14.43 -7.19 4.13
CA ALA A 63 13.49 -6.90 3.05
C ALA A 63 12.73 -5.60 3.31
N TYR A 64 12.22 -5.39 4.53
CA TYR A 64 11.53 -4.15 4.89
C TYR A 64 12.48 -2.97 4.90
N THR A 65 13.71 -3.11 5.40
CA THR A 65 14.72 -2.05 5.34
C THR A 65 15.00 -1.63 3.88
N GLY A 66 15.18 -2.60 2.98
CA GLY A 66 15.35 -2.33 1.54
C GLY A 66 14.12 -1.69 0.89
N ALA A 67 12.92 -2.17 1.23
CA ALA A 67 11.67 -1.59 0.76
C ALA A 67 11.50 -0.15 1.23
N PHE A 68 11.82 0.16 2.49
CA PHE A 68 11.77 1.52 3.03
C PHE A 68 12.66 2.48 2.26
N PHE A 69 13.91 2.11 1.96
CA PHE A 69 14.79 2.96 1.15
C PHE A 69 14.18 3.33 -0.19
N THR A 70 13.50 2.38 -0.85
CA THR A 70 12.87 2.62 -2.16
C THR A 70 11.59 3.45 -2.02
N LEU A 71 10.74 3.11 -1.05
CA LEU A 71 9.43 3.72 -0.86
C LEU A 71 9.48 5.14 -0.30
N ILE A 72 10.56 5.52 0.41
CA ILE A 72 10.72 6.89 0.93
C ILE A 72 10.79 7.91 -0.20
N TYR A 73 11.52 7.61 -1.29
CA TYR A 73 11.77 8.61 -2.33
C TYR A 73 11.04 8.35 -3.63
N SER A 74 10.78 7.08 -4.01
CA SER A 74 10.25 6.74 -5.34
C SER A 74 8.86 7.33 -5.60
N PRO A 75 7.85 7.14 -4.72
CA PRO A 75 6.52 7.70 -4.91
C PRO A 75 6.54 9.23 -4.90
N LEU A 76 7.28 9.83 -3.96
CA LEU A 76 7.38 11.29 -3.85
C LEU A 76 8.01 11.90 -5.09
N LYS A 77 9.11 11.32 -5.57
CA LYS A 77 9.78 11.75 -6.79
C LYS A 77 8.85 11.66 -7.99
N ALA A 78 8.14 10.53 -8.16
CA ALA A 78 7.21 10.34 -9.27
C ALA A 78 6.09 11.39 -9.24
N ILE A 79 5.50 11.66 -8.07
CA ILE A 79 4.46 12.69 -7.91
C ILE A 79 5.02 14.07 -8.22
N VAL A 80 6.10 14.49 -7.55
CA VAL A 80 6.66 15.85 -7.69
C VAL A 80 7.11 16.12 -9.13
N GLN A 81 7.73 15.16 -9.80
CA GLN A 81 8.16 15.31 -11.19
C GLN A 81 6.98 15.27 -12.16
N GLY A 82 6.04 14.34 -11.98
CA GLY A 82 4.86 14.23 -12.85
C GLY A 82 3.88 15.41 -12.72
N THR A 83 3.91 16.11 -11.59
CA THR A 83 2.97 17.20 -11.27
C THR A 83 3.68 18.51 -10.91
N ALA A 84 4.93 18.69 -11.34
CA ALA A 84 5.80 19.82 -10.95
C ALA A 84 5.16 21.20 -11.12
N ALA A 85 4.29 21.34 -12.12
CA ALA A 85 3.57 22.57 -12.42
C ALA A 85 2.58 23.00 -11.32
N TYR A 86 1.99 22.03 -10.61
CA TYR A 86 0.97 22.26 -9.58
C TYR A 86 1.58 22.63 -8.22
N TRP A 87 2.84 22.25 -7.98
CA TRP A 87 3.52 22.46 -6.70
C TRP A 87 4.19 23.84 -6.59
N PRO A 88 4.39 24.36 -5.36
CA PRO A 88 5.26 25.51 -5.15
C PRO A 88 6.68 25.26 -5.71
N LYS A 89 7.31 26.28 -6.30
CA LYS A 89 8.65 26.19 -6.93
C LYS A 89 9.72 25.58 -6.03
N ARG A 90 9.60 25.72 -4.70
CA ARG A 90 10.52 25.12 -3.73
C ARG A 90 10.35 23.60 -3.62
N MET A 91 9.12 23.09 -3.71
CA MET A 91 8.82 21.65 -3.62
C MET A 91 9.16 20.91 -4.90
N SER A 92 9.04 21.55 -6.06
CA SER A 92 9.40 20.98 -7.37
C SER A 92 10.86 21.20 -7.78
N LYS A 93 11.67 21.90 -6.95
CA LYS A 93 13.09 22.12 -7.23
C LYS A 93 13.86 20.82 -7.08
N ILE A 94 14.57 20.43 -8.14
CA ILE A 94 15.40 19.23 -8.17
C ILE A 94 16.85 19.60 -7.86
N ASN A 95 17.54 18.80 -7.04
CA ASN A 95 18.96 18.96 -6.73
C ASN A 95 19.87 18.31 -7.79
N LYS A 96 21.19 18.36 -7.58
CA LYS A 96 22.19 17.78 -8.51
C LYS A 96 22.04 16.27 -8.73
N PHE A 97 21.39 15.57 -7.82
CA PHE A 97 21.17 14.12 -7.87
C PHE A 97 19.80 13.73 -8.44
N GLY A 98 19.05 14.69 -9.01
CA GLY A 98 17.75 14.39 -9.61
C GLY A 98 16.64 14.17 -8.57
N MET A 99 16.78 14.70 -7.35
CA MET A 99 15.85 14.48 -6.24
C MET A 99 15.20 15.79 -5.75
N PRO A 100 13.89 15.78 -5.40
CA PRO A 100 13.20 16.93 -4.83
C PRO A 100 13.49 17.06 -3.33
N GLU A 101 14.68 17.58 -3.00
CA GLU A 101 15.24 17.61 -1.64
C GLU A 101 14.32 18.27 -0.60
N PHE A 102 13.73 19.42 -0.92
CA PHE A 102 12.85 20.12 0.01
C PHE A 102 11.57 19.33 0.31
N ALA A 103 10.98 18.69 -0.72
CA ALA A 103 9.79 17.85 -0.52
C ALA A 103 10.10 16.63 0.35
N MET A 104 11.28 16.03 0.18
CA MET A 104 11.73 14.88 0.98
C MET A 104 11.90 15.25 2.45
N TRP A 105 12.50 16.41 2.75
CA TRP A 105 12.63 16.89 4.13
C TRP A 105 11.27 17.18 4.78
N MET A 106 10.33 17.75 4.03
CA MET A 106 8.95 17.95 4.49
C MET A 106 8.26 16.61 4.81
N GLN A 107 8.41 15.59 3.94
CA GLN A 107 7.89 14.26 4.19
C GLN A 107 8.54 13.62 5.43
N CYS A 108 9.86 13.75 5.57
CA CYS A 108 10.59 13.24 6.73
C CYS A 108 10.04 13.85 8.03
N LEU A 109 9.90 15.18 8.08
CA LEU A 109 9.34 15.88 9.24
C LEU A 109 7.92 15.39 9.56
N LEU A 110 7.05 15.27 8.54
CA LEU A 110 5.69 14.77 8.71
C LEU A 110 5.67 13.36 9.30
N VAL A 111 6.50 12.44 8.77
CA VAL A 111 6.59 11.06 9.26
C VAL A 111 7.08 11.02 10.70
N VAL A 112 8.10 11.79 11.04
CA VAL A 112 8.62 11.88 12.43
C VAL A 112 7.52 12.35 13.38
N ILE A 113 6.74 13.37 13.01
CA ILE A 113 5.63 13.87 13.83
C ILE A 113 4.57 12.78 14.03
N ILE A 114 4.17 12.07 12.97
CA ILE A 114 3.20 10.98 13.06
C ILE A 114 3.71 9.88 13.98
N VAL A 115 4.97 9.46 13.83
CA VAL A 115 5.58 8.42 14.68
C VAL A 115 5.59 8.86 16.15
N LEU A 116 5.95 10.10 16.46
CA LEU A 116 5.93 10.62 17.82
C LEU A 116 4.51 10.64 18.41
N ILE A 117 3.51 11.10 17.64
CA ILE A 117 2.11 11.11 18.07
C ILE A 117 1.63 9.69 18.37
N VAL A 118 1.92 8.72 17.50
CA VAL A 118 1.48 7.33 17.70
C VAL A 118 2.22 6.66 18.85
N SER A 119 3.51 6.95 19.00
CA SER A 119 4.35 6.35 20.06
C SER A 119 3.99 6.85 21.45
N PHE A 120 3.63 8.13 21.59
CA PHE A 120 3.37 8.76 22.89
C PHE A 120 1.90 9.13 23.16
N GLY A 121 1.02 9.07 22.14
CA GLY A 121 -0.38 9.52 22.22
C GLY A 121 -1.38 8.48 22.75
N GLY A 122 -0.91 7.29 23.17
CA GLY A 122 -1.74 6.26 23.77
C GLY A 122 -2.76 5.62 22.80
N LYS A 123 -3.81 5.01 23.36
CA LYS A 123 -4.80 4.21 22.58
C LYS A 123 -5.51 5.03 21.50
N SER A 124 -5.77 6.32 21.74
CA SER A 124 -6.46 7.18 20.76
C SER A 124 -5.62 7.46 19.51
N ALA A 125 -4.32 7.71 19.69
CA ALA A 125 -3.40 7.97 18.59
C ALA A 125 -3.16 6.72 17.74
N SER A 126 -3.08 5.54 18.38
CA SER A 126 -2.99 4.26 17.66
C SER A 126 -4.28 3.97 16.87
N ALA A 127 -5.45 4.24 17.42
CA ALA A 127 -6.72 4.12 16.70
C ALA A 127 -6.76 5.07 15.49
N PHE A 128 -6.38 6.34 15.66
CA PHE A 128 -6.29 7.30 14.56
C PHE A 128 -5.34 6.85 13.45
N TYR A 129 -4.18 6.29 13.80
CA TYR A 129 -3.23 5.72 12.82
C TYR A 129 -3.81 4.53 12.05
N ASN A 130 -4.55 3.65 12.74
CA ASN A 130 -5.24 2.54 12.09
C ASN A 130 -6.27 3.06 11.10
N THR A 131 -7.06 4.07 11.50
CA THR A 131 -8.02 4.72 10.61
C THR A 131 -7.31 5.36 9.39
N LEU A 132 -6.20 6.07 9.57
CA LEU A 132 -5.41 6.62 8.46
C LEU A 132 -4.88 5.53 7.52
N THR A 133 -4.45 4.39 8.08
CA THR A 133 -3.98 3.25 7.29
C THR A 133 -5.12 2.63 6.48
N LEU A 134 -6.32 2.49 7.07
CA LEU A 134 -7.51 2.03 6.37
C LEU A 134 -7.89 2.96 5.21
N MET A 135 -7.84 4.28 5.42
CA MET A 135 -8.05 5.28 4.34
C MET A 135 -7.03 5.13 3.22
N ALA A 136 -5.76 4.91 3.55
CA ALA A 136 -4.68 4.76 2.58
C ALA A 136 -4.85 3.49 1.74
N ASN A 137 -5.32 2.39 2.34
CA ASN A 137 -5.57 1.13 1.63
C ASN A 137 -6.60 1.28 0.51
N VAL A 138 -7.73 1.95 0.78
CA VAL A 138 -8.74 2.26 -0.25
C VAL A 138 -8.17 3.21 -1.30
N SER A 139 -7.41 4.23 -0.87
CA SER A 139 -6.84 5.22 -1.78
C SER A 139 -5.78 4.64 -2.72
N MET A 140 -5.02 3.63 -2.27
CA MET A 140 -3.95 3.01 -3.06
C MET A 140 -4.48 2.21 -4.25
N THR A 141 -5.71 1.68 -4.16
CA THR A 141 -6.28 0.86 -5.22
C THR A 141 -6.95 1.69 -6.33
N LEU A 142 -7.42 2.90 -6.00
CA LEU A 142 -8.11 3.79 -6.94
C LEU A 142 -7.30 4.12 -8.20
N PRO A 143 -5.99 4.46 -8.13
CA PRO A 143 -5.17 4.66 -9.31
C PRO A 143 -5.16 3.46 -10.26
N TYR A 144 -5.18 2.23 -9.73
CA TYR A 144 -5.21 1.03 -10.57
C TYR A 144 -6.54 0.84 -11.27
N VAL A 145 -7.66 1.22 -10.64
CA VAL A 145 -8.98 1.22 -11.29
C VAL A 145 -8.99 2.20 -12.46
N PHE A 146 -8.50 3.43 -12.25
CA PHE A 146 -8.40 4.43 -13.32
C PHE A 146 -7.48 3.99 -14.45
N LEU A 147 -6.31 3.42 -14.12
CA LEU A 147 -5.36 2.91 -15.10
C LEU A 147 -5.95 1.76 -15.92
N ALA A 148 -6.57 0.78 -15.26
CA ALA A 148 -7.21 -0.35 -15.92
C ALA A 148 -8.35 0.12 -16.83
N PHE A 149 -9.18 1.04 -16.35
CA PHE A 149 -10.28 1.64 -17.13
C PHE A 149 -9.78 2.45 -18.32
N ALA A 150 -8.66 3.18 -18.19
CA ALA A 150 -8.07 3.96 -19.27
C ALA A 150 -7.39 3.09 -20.35
N PHE A 151 -7.03 1.84 -20.03
CA PHE A 151 -6.26 0.96 -20.91
C PHE A 151 -6.91 0.67 -22.27
N PRO A 152 -8.22 0.35 -22.39
CA PRO A 152 -8.88 0.18 -23.68
C PRO A 152 -8.87 1.45 -24.53
N PHE A 153 -9.07 2.63 -23.92
CA PHE A 153 -9.03 3.92 -24.61
C PHE A 153 -7.63 4.22 -25.15
N PHE A 154 -6.61 3.98 -24.33
CA PHE A 154 -5.20 4.07 -24.74
C PHE A 154 -4.92 3.16 -25.93
N LYS A 155 -5.41 1.91 -25.89
CA LYS A 155 -5.19 0.93 -26.96
C LYS A 155 -5.88 1.29 -28.28
N ASN A 156 -7.02 1.95 -28.22
CA ASN A 156 -7.74 2.42 -29.41
C ASN A 156 -7.12 3.67 -30.05
N ARG A 157 -6.18 4.36 -29.39
CA ARG A 157 -5.50 5.54 -29.99
C ARG A 157 -4.46 5.14 -31.03
N GLU A 158 -4.61 5.66 -32.24
CA GLU A 158 -3.66 5.46 -33.34
C GLU A 158 -2.51 6.48 -33.27
N GLY A 159 -1.35 6.18 -33.88
CA GLY A 159 -0.21 7.10 -33.93
C GLY A 159 0.74 7.10 -32.72
N LEU A 160 0.75 6.04 -31.91
CA LEU A 160 1.69 5.87 -30.78
C LEU A 160 2.68 4.75 -31.09
N GLU A 161 3.98 4.99 -30.89
CA GLU A 161 4.99 3.92 -30.91
C GLU A 161 4.78 3.00 -29.71
N ARG A 162 4.48 1.71 -29.99
CA ARG A 162 4.22 0.69 -28.97
C ARG A 162 5.29 -0.40 -29.10
N PRO A 163 6.41 -0.29 -28.36
CA PRO A 163 7.47 -1.29 -28.40
C PRO A 163 7.02 -2.67 -27.86
N PHE A 164 5.91 -2.70 -27.12
CA PHE A 164 5.31 -3.92 -26.60
C PHE A 164 3.77 -3.83 -26.63
N VAL A 165 3.11 -4.87 -27.15
CA VAL A 165 1.64 -4.95 -27.23
C VAL A 165 1.15 -6.24 -26.57
N VAL A 166 0.46 -6.09 -25.44
CA VAL A 166 -0.25 -7.18 -24.77
C VAL A 166 -1.71 -7.20 -25.21
N TYR A 167 -2.24 -8.40 -25.44
CA TYR A 167 -3.55 -8.72 -26.00
C TYR A 167 -3.70 -8.29 -27.47
N LYS A 168 -3.91 -9.22 -28.40
CA LYS A 168 -4.01 -8.86 -29.83
C LYS A 168 -5.42 -8.41 -30.24
N THR A 169 -6.44 -8.89 -29.53
CA THR A 169 -7.85 -8.67 -29.89
C THR A 169 -8.51 -7.60 -29.01
N LYS A 170 -9.33 -6.72 -29.62
CA LYS A 170 -10.13 -5.71 -28.90
C LYS A 170 -11.07 -6.36 -27.88
N ALA A 171 -11.77 -7.43 -28.26
CA ALA A 171 -12.67 -8.16 -27.36
C ALA A 171 -11.98 -8.65 -26.08
N ILE A 172 -10.82 -9.30 -26.20
CA ILE A 172 -10.04 -9.77 -25.04
C ILE A 172 -9.61 -8.60 -24.16
N THR A 173 -9.23 -7.46 -24.77
CA THR A 173 -8.85 -6.26 -24.01
C THR A 173 -10.01 -5.75 -23.15
N TYR A 174 -11.21 -5.62 -23.72
CA TYR A 174 -12.38 -5.17 -22.98
C TYR A 174 -12.80 -6.17 -21.89
N ILE A 175 -12.76 -7.47 -22.16
CA ILE A 175 -13.10 -8.51 -21.17
C ILE A 175 -12.13 -8.46 -19.99
N VAL A 176 -10.82 -8.45 -20.25
CA VAL A 176 -9.81 -8.42 -19.18
C VAL A 176 -9.91 -7.12 -18.38
N THR A 177 -10.06 -5.97 -19.05
CA THR A 177 -10.28 -4.70 -18.35
C THR A 177 -11.54 -4.74 -17.49
N PHE A 178 -12.65 -5.26 -18.01
CA PHE A 178 -13.89 -5.39 -17.24
C PHE A 178 -13.70 -6.25 -16.00
N ILE A 179 -13.07 -7.42 -16.13
CA ILE A 179 -12.78 -8.32 -15.00
C ILE A 179 -11.93 -7.60 -13.94
N VAL A 180 -10.84 -6.93 -14.35
CA VAL A 180 -9.96 -6.22 -13.41
C VAL A 180 -10.71 -5.08 -12.71
N VAL A 181 -11.44 -4.25 -13.45
CA VAL A 181 -12.20 -3.13 -12.87
C VAL A 181 -13.31 -3.65 -11.95
N ALA A 182 -14.00 -4.73 -12.32
CA ALA A 182 -15.04 -5.34 -11.50
C ALA A 182 -14.49 -5.94 -10.20
N ILE A 183 -13.39 -6.71 -10.27
CA ILE A 183 -12.76 -7.30 -9.08
C ILE A 183 -12.24 -6.20 -8.15
N VAL A 184 -11.44 -5.26 -8.66
CA VAL A 184 -10.87 -4.20 -7.81
C VAL A 184 -11.96 -3.27 -7.28
N GLY A 185 -12.97 -2.96 -8.11
CA GLY A 185 -14.12 -2.16 -7.70
C GLY A 185 -14.93 -2.84 -6.59
N PHE A 186 -15.24 -4.12 -6.74
CA PHE A 186 -15.94 -4.91 -5.73
C PHE A 186 -15.12 -5.02 -4.43
N SER A 187 -13.82 -5.28 -4.53
CA SER A 187 -12.93 -5.31 -3.36
C SER A 187 -12.95 -3.99 -2.59
N ASN A 188 -12.95 -2.84 -3.27
CA ASN A 188 -13.05 -1.54 -2.62
C ASN A 188 -14.39 -1.33 -1.91
N ILE A 189 -15.50 -1.66 -2.58
CA ILE A 189 -16.84 -1.56 -1.98
C ILE A 189 -16.91 -2.43 -0.73
N PHE A 190 -16.44 -3.67 -0.82
CA PHE A 190 -16.42 -4.59 0.31
C PHE A 190 -15.54 -4.09 1.46
N THR A 191 -14.33 -3.59 1.14
CA THR A 191 -13.38 -3.03 2.12
C THR A 191 -14.00 -1.86 2.90
N ILE A 192 -14.85 -1.06 2.26
CA ILE A 192 -15.57 0.05 2.91
C ILE A 192 -16.73 -0.47 3.79
N ILE A 193 -17.46 -1.49 3.35
CA ILE A 193 -18.68 -1.99 4.02
C ILE A 193 -18.37 -2.97 5.17
N GLU A 194 -17.30 -3.75 5.07
CA GLU A 194 -16.92 -4.79 6.04
C GLU A 194 -16.84 -4.28 7.50
N PRO A 195 -16.25 -3.10 7.80
CA PRO A 195 -16.27 -2.56 9.16
C PRO A 195 -17.70 -2.29 9.69
N ALA A 196 -18.62 -1.79 8.85
CA ALA A 196 -20.01 -1.59 9.25
C ALA A 196 -20.74 -2.91 9.53
N MET A 197 -20.42 -3.98 8.79
CA MET A 197 -21.00 -5.31 9.03
C MET A 197 -20.54 -5.92 10.37
N SER A 198 -19.38 -5.50 10.88
CA SER A 198 -18.85 -5.90 12.18
C SER A 198 -19.21 -4.92 13.32
N GLY A 199 -20.08 -3.94 13.06
CA GLY A 199 -20.55 -2.95 14.04
C GLY A 199 -19.64 -1.72 14.20
N ASN A 200 -18.55 -1.62 13.43
CA ASN A 200 -17.63 -0.50 13.44
C ASN A 200 -17.95 0.51 12.32
N TYR A 201 -19.04 1.25 12.51
CA TYR A 201 -19.51 2.27 11.55
C TYR A 201 -18.55 3.44 11.38
N SER A 202 -17.73 3.75 12.41
CA SER A 202 -16.75 4.84 12.37
C SER A 202 -15.71 4.61 11.28
N ASP A 203 -15.15 3.40 11.20
CA ASP A 203 -14.12 3.08 10.21
C ASP A 203 -14.67 3.15 8.78
N THR A 204 -15.90 2.66 8.55
CA THR A 204 -16.57 2.80 7.24
C THR A 204 -16.72 4.27 6.82
N ILE A 205 -17.16 5.15 7.72
CA ILE A 205 -17.30 6.59 7.43
C ILE A 205 -15.95 7.16 7.04
N TRP A 206 -14.91 6.89 7.82
CA TRP A 206 -13.57 7.39 7.56
C TRP A 206 -12.96 6.87 6.26
N MET A 207 -13.23 5.63 5.88
CA MET A 207 -12.77 5.02 4.62
C MET A 207 -13.41 5.68 3.38
N VAL A 208 -14.59 6.29 3.51
CA VAL A 208 -15.21 7.11 2.46
C VAL A 208 -14.71 8.56 2.53
N VAL A 209 -14.69 9.13 3.74
CA VAL A 209 -14.32 10.54 3.96
C VAL A 209 -12.87 10.80 3.55
N GLY A 210 -11.94 9.89 3.84
CA GLY A 210 -10.52 10.05 3.50
C GLY A 210 -10.28 10.33 2.01
N PRO A 211 -10.65 9.42 1.09
CA PRO A 211 -10.52 9.63 -0.35
C PRO A 211 -11.22 10.90 -0.84
N VAL A 212 -12.43 11.20 -0.35
CA VAL A 212 -13.18 12.41 -0.74
C VAL A 212 -12.46 13.68 -0.29
N PHE A 213 -11.98 13.72 0.95
CA PHE A 213 -11.23 14.84 1.50
C PHE A 213 -9.95 15.11 0.69
N PHE A 214 -9.17 14.08 0.39
CA PHE A 214 -7.97 14.22 -0.43
C PHE A 214 -8.28 14.61 -1.88
N ALA A 215 -9.39 14.13 -2.45
CA ALA A 215 -9.85 14.56 -3.78
C ALA A 215 -10.21 16.05 -3.81
N ILE A 216 -10.85 16.57 -2.77
CA ILE A 216 -11.16 18.01 -2.64
C ILE A 216 -9.87 18.83 -2.54
N ILE A 217 -8.90 18.40 -1.73
CA ILE A 217 -7.58 19.07 -1.65
C ILE A 217 -6.89 19.05 -3.01
N ALA A 218 -6.89 17.91 -3.71
CA ALA A 218 -6.30 17.79 -5.03
C ALA A 218 -6.96 18.75 -6.04
N MET A 219 -8.30 18.87 -6.02
CA MET A 219 -9.03 19.83 -6.83
C MET A 219 -8.68 21.28 -6.48
N ALA A 220 -8.53 21.60 -5.19
CA ALA A 220 -8.12 22.95 -4.77
C ALA A 220 -6.70 23.31 -5.26
N ILE A 221 -5.76 22.35 -5.21
CA ILE A 221 -4.41 22.53 -5.77
C ILE A 221 -4.48 22.75 -7.29
N TYR A 222 -5.29 21.97 -7.99
CA TYR A 222 -5.50 22.09 -9.43
C TYR A 222 -6.08 23.46 -9.82
N GLU A 223 -7.12 23.93 -9.12
CA GLU A 223 -7.75 25.22 -9.42
C GLU A 223 -6.80 26.39 -9.14
N ASN A 224 -6.03 26.34 -8.05
CA ASN A 224 -5.02 27.36 -7.77
C ASN A 224 -3.96 27.45 -8.88
N TYR A 225 -3.52 26.31 -9.41
CA TYR A 225 -2.64 26.28 -10.57
C TYR A 225 -3.29 26.92 -11.81
N HIS A 226 -4.55 26.56 -12.10
CA HIS A 226 -5.28 27.09 -13.24
C HIS A 226 -5.47 28.62 -13.16
N ILE A 227 -5.77 29.15 -11.96
CA ILE A 227 -5.83 30.60 -11.69
C ILE A 227 -4.47 31.28 -11.94
N ARG A 228 -3.36 30.67 -11.49
CA ARG A 228 -2.01 31.21 -11.75
C ARG A 228 -1.67 31.25 -13.24
N GLN A 229 -2.01 30.20 -13.99
CA GLN A 229 -1.80 30.15 -15.43
C GLN A 229 -2.61 31.22 -16.17
N ARG A 230 -3.87 31.46 -15.78
CA ARG A 230 -4.69 32.53 -16.33
C ARG A 230 -4.12 33.93 -16.07
N LYS A 231 -3.53 34.16 -14.90
CA LYS A 231 -2.87 35.43 -14.55
C LYS A 231 -1.57 35.66 -15.32
N LEU A 232 -0.85 34.61 -15.71
CA LEU A 232 0.38 34.71 -16.50
C LEU A 232 0.13 34.93 -18.01
N LYS A 233 -1.09 34.64 -18.48
CA LYS A 233 -1.52 34.86 -19.88
C LYS A 233 -2.14 36.24 -20.13
N LYS A 234 -2.38 37.03 -19.08
CA LYS A 234 -2.82 38.44 -19.18
C LYS A 234 -1.61 39.34 -19.01
#